data_AF-A0A536UAN5-F1
#
_entry.id   AF-A0A536UAN5-F1
#
_cell.length_a   1.000
_cell.length_b   1.000
_cell.length_c   1.000
_cell.angle_alpha   90.00
_cell.angle_beta   90.00
_cell.angle_gamma   90.00
#
_symmetry.space_group_name_H-M   'P 1'
#
loop_
_entity.id
_entity.type
_entity.pdbx_description
1 polymer ?
#
loop_
_entity_poly.entity_id
_entity_poly.type
_entity_poly.pdbx_seq_one_letter_code
_entity_poly.pdbx_strand_id
1 'polypeptide(L)' 'MEFFRIKRDIPFMRHALVFNIISLLTFLAAVFFLATRGLHLSIEFTGGTVIEAAYAHSADVGRVRATLEGLK' A
#
# COMPACT_ATOMS: atom_id res chain seq x y z
N MET A 1 -26.19 46.22 1.91
CA MET A 1 -26.28 44.91 1.21
C MET A 1 -24.99 44.70 0.41
N GLU A 2 -24.43 43.49 0.50
CA GLU A 2 -23.33 42.92 -0.32
C GLU A 2 -21.88 43.46 -0.21
N PHE A 3 -21.42 43.95 0.95
CA PHE A 3 -20.02 44.44 1.10
C PHE A 3 -18.93 43.38 1.38
N PHE A 4 -19.22 42.07 1.22
CA PHE A 4 -18.24 41.00 1.46
C PHE A 4 -18.28 39.89 0.39
N ARG A 5 -17.84 40.20 -0.83
CA ARG A 5 -17.49 39.17 -1.82
C ARG A 5 -15.99 38.92 -1.77
N ILE A 6 -15.53 38.13 -0.80
CA ILE A 6 -14.15 37.63 -0.78
C ILE A 6 -14.04 36.58 -1.88
N LYS A 7 -13.65 36.98 -3.09
CA LYS A 7 -13.22 36.03 -4.13
C LYS A 7 -11.81 35.55 -3.81
N ARG A 8 -11.70 34.41 -3.12
CA ARG A 8 -10.45 33.63 -3.07
C ARG A 8 -10.51 32.55 -4.13
N ASP A 9 -10.26 32.93 -5.38
CA ASP A 9 -10.05 31.95 -6.43
C ASP A 9 -8.65 31.35 -6.22
N ILE A 10 -8.60 30.12 -5.73
CA ILE A 10 -7.35 29.38 -5.57
C ILE A 10 -6.96 28.83 -6.94
N PRO A 11 -5.76 29.14 -7.48
CA PRO A 11 -5.36 28.73 -8.82
C PRO A 11 -4.92 27.26 -8.86
N PHE A 12 -5.84 26.33 -8.58
CA PHE A 12 -5.59 24.87 -8.60
C PHE A 12 -5.07 24.38 -9.95
N MET A 13 -5.51 25.01 -11.04
CA MET A 13 -5.15 24.63 -12.41
C MET A 13 -3.73 25.03 -12.82
N ARG A 14 -3.02 25.86 -12.03
CA ARG A 14 -1.70 26.38 -12.40
C ARG A 14 -0.65 25.29 -12.60
N HIS A 15 -0.78 24.17 -11.88
CA HIS A 15 0.18 23.05 -11.94
C HIS A 15 -0.46 21.76 -12.44
N ALA A 16 -1.62 21.85 -13.12
CA ALA A 16 -2.37 20.68 -13.58
C ALA A 16 -1.51 19.73 -14.43
N LEU A 17 -0.66 20.29 -15.30
CA LEU A 17 0.26 19.51 -16.14
C LEU A 17 1.29 18.73 -15.32
N VAL A 18 1.89 19.37 -14.31
CA VAL A 18 2.90 18.72 -13.45
C VAL A 18 2.26 17.59 -12.64
N PHE A 19 1.10 17.83 -12.03
CA PHE A 19 0.39 16.79 -11.27
C PHE A 19 -0.07 15.63 -12.16
N ASN A 20 -0.50 15.89 -13.40
CA ASN A 20 -0.86 14.84 -14.34
C ASN A 20 0.35 13.98 -14.75
N ILE A 21 1.52 14.60 -14.99
CA ILE A 21 2.74 13.84 -15.29
C ILE A 21 3.14 12.97 -14.10
N ILE A 22 3.15 13.52 -12.88
CA ILE A 22 3.48 12.76 -11.67
C ILE A 22 2.50 11.60 -11.51
N SER A 23 1.19 11.87 -11.64
CA SER A 23 0.14 10.84 -11.55
C SER A 23 0.36 9.73 -12.57
N LEU A 24 0.65 10.09 -13.82
CA LEU A 24 0.90 9.12 -14.90
C LEU A 24 2.14 8.27 -14.61
N LEU A 25 3.25 8.88 -14.17
CA LEU A 25 4.47 8.15 -13.83
C LEU A 25 4.24 7.20 -12.66
N THR A 26 3.55 7.64 -11.60
CA THR A 26 3.23 6.76 -10.46
C THR A 26 2.31 5.62 -10.85
N PHE A 27 1.36 5.87 -11.76
CA PHE A 27 0.46 4.84 -12.27
C PHE A 27 1.22 3.79 -13.10
N LEU A 28 2.08 4.21 -14.02
CA LEU A 28 2.91 3.31 -14.81
C LEU A 28 3.86 2.49 -13.91
N ALA A 29 4.45 3.12 -12.90
CA ALA A 29 5.27 2.42 -11.91
C ALA A 29 4.47 1.35 -11.16
N ALA A 30 3.23 1.65 -10.74
CA ALA A 30 2.36 0.69 -10.08
C ALA A 30 2.05 -0.52 -10.98
N VAL A 31 1.70 -0.28 -12.25
CA VAL A 31 1.46 -1.35 -13.24
C VAL A 31 2.72 -2.19 -13.46
N PHE A 32 3.88 -1.55 -13.59
CA PHE A 32 5.16 -2.24 -13.74
C PHE A 32 5.48 -3.14 -12.55
N PHE A 33 5.35 -2.63 -11.31
CA PHE A 33 5.59 -3.43 -10.11
C PHE A 33 4.58 -4.57 -9.97
N LEU A 34 3.32 -4.32 -10.29
CA LEU A 34 2.29 -5.35 -10.27
C LEU A 34 2.59 -6.47 -11.27
N ALA A 35 2.99 -6.13 -12.50
CA ALA A 35 3.31 -7.12 -13.53
C ALA A 35 4.59 -7.91 -13.24
N THR A 36 5.60 -7.29 -12.63
CA THR A 36 6.91 -7.93 -12.38
C THR A 36 6.99 -8.69 -11.07
N ARG A 37 6.33 -8.21 -10.00
CA ARG A 37 6.34 -8.84 -8.67
C ARG A 37 5.10 -9.69 -8.40
N GLY A 38 4.04 -9.52 -9.19
CA GLY A 38 2.77 -10.19 -8.98
C GLY A 38 2.03 -9.66 -7.74
N LEU A 39 0.98 -10.38 -7.36
CA LEU A 39 0.20 -10.11 -6.16
C LEU A 39 0.60 -11.08 -5.05
N HIS A 40 0.68 -10.59 -3.81
CA HIS A 40 0.74 -11.43 -2.63
C HIS A 40 -0.66 -12.00 -2.37
N LEU A 41 -0.98 -13.09 -3.06
CA LEU A 41 -2.27 -13.75 -2.94
C LEU A 41 -2.44 -14.34 -1.54
N SER A 42 -3.54 -13.99 -0.87
CA SER A 42 -3.93 -14.58 0.41
C SER A 42 -4.20 -16.09 0.28
N ILE A 43 -4.19 -16.81 1.41
CA ILE A 43 -4.53 -18.24 1.46
C ILE A 43 -5.90 -18.57 0.89
N GLU A 44 -6.82 -17.60 0.83
CA GLU A 44 -8.13 -17.70 0.18
C GLU A 44 -8.02 -18.06 -1.31
N PHE A 45 -6.93 -17.65 -1.96
CA PHE A 45 -6.69 -17.87 -3.38
C PHE A 45 -5.64 -18.95 -3.67
N THR A 46 -4.64 -19.12 -2.80
CA THR A 46 -3.55 -20.09 -3.01
C THR A 46 -3.77 -21.44 -2.33
N GLY A 47 -4.74 -21.52 -1.41
CA GLY A 47 -4.82 -22.62 -0.46
C GLY A 47 -3.71 -22.54 0.59
N GLY A 48 -3.97 -23.06 1.79
CA GLY A 48 -3.02 -23.06 2.90
C GLY A 48 -3.71 -23.08 4.25
N THR A 49 -2.91 -22.97 5.31
CA THR A 49 -3.39 -22.93 6.70
C THR A 49 -2.83 -21.69 7.37
N VAL A 50 -3.70 -20.89 7.99
CA VAL A 50 -3.31 -19.76 8.84
C VAL A 50 -3.47 -20.20 10.30
N ILE A 51 -2.42 -19.97 11.09
CA ILE A 51 -2.43 -20.20 12.53
C ILE A 51 -2.16 -18.86 13.21
N GLU A 52 -3.13 -18.38 13.98
CA GLU A 52 -2.97 -17.18 14.78
C GLU A 52 -2.50 -17.57 16.19
N ALA A 53 -1.34 -17.04 16.61
CA ALA A 53 -0.76 -17.31 17.91
C ALA A 53 -0.60 -16.00 18.69
N ALA A 54 -1.26 -15.91 19.85
CA ALA A 54 -1.13 -14.79 20.75
C ALA A 54 0.00 -15.04 21.75
N TYR A 55 0.93 -14.08 21.86
CA TYR A 55 2.01 -14.12 22.84
C TYR A 55 1.80 -13.02 23.88
N ALA A 56 2.02 -13.34 25.15
CA ALA A 56 1.90 -12.37 26.23
C ALA A 56 2.97 -11.25 26.16
N HIS A 57 4.08 -11.51 25.48
CA HIS A 57 5.24 -10.61 25.34
C HIS A 57 5.70 -10.62 23.88
N SER A 58 6.52 -9.64 23.48
CA SER A 58 7.06 -9.54 22.13
C SER A 58 7.66 -10.87 21.66
N ALA A 59 7.07 -11.46 20.62
CA ALA A 59 7.48 -12.75 20.11
C ALA A 59 8.80 -12.65 19.33
N ASP A 60 9.72 -13.57 19.59
CA ASP A 60 10.92 -13.73 18.76
C ASP A 60 10.56 -14.50 17.48
N VAL A 61 10.28 -13.75 16.42
CA VAL A 61 9.89 -14.27 15.10
C VAL A 61 10.99 -15.17 14.51
N GLY A 62 12.27 -14.90 14.80
CA GLY A 62 13.39 -15.68 14.30
C GLY A 62 13.39 -17.09 14.89
N ARG A 63 13.23 -17.20 16.21
CA ARG A 63 13.15 -18.50 16.90
C ARG A 63 11.91 -19.31 16.48
N VAL A 64 10.76 -18.64 16.33
CA VAL A 64 9.53 -19.29 15.87
C VAL A 64 9.71 -19.88 14.47
N ARG A 65 10.28 -19.12 13.53
CA ARG A 65 10.55 -19.61 12.17
C ARG A 65 11.52 -20.80 12.16
N ALA A 66 12.61 -20.73 12.93
CA ALA A 66 13.59 -21.82 13.00
C ALA A 66 12.98 -23.13 13.52
N THR A 67 12.06 -23.03 14.49
CA THR A 67 11.36 -24.21 15.03
C THR A 67 10.42 -24.83 14.00
N LEU A 68 9.69 -23.99 13.24
CA LEU A 68 8.79 -24.45 12.18
C LEU A 68 9.52 -25.07 10.99
N GLU A 69 10.70 -24.53 10.63
CA GLU A 69 11.53 -25.11 9.56
C GLU A 69 12.09 -26.49 9.94
N GLY A 70 12.40 -26.72 11.22
CA GLY A 70 12.86 -28.02 11.73
C GLY A 70 11.77 -29.08 11.91
N LEU A 71 10.49 -28.72 11.78
CA LEU A 71 9.33 -29.63 11.81
C LEU A 71 8.99 -30.21 10.43
N LYS A 72 9.67 -29.75 9.37
CA LYS A 72 9.51 -30.21 7.99
C LYS A 72 10.18 -31.56 7.76
#